data_AF-A0A3D9H0B3-F1
#
_entry.id   AF-A0A3D9H0B3-F1
#
_cell.length_a   1.000
_cell.length_b   1.000
_cell.length_c   1.000
_cell.angle_alpha   90.00
_cell.angle_beta   90.00
_cell.angle_gamma   90.00
#
_symmetry.space_group_name_H-M   'P 1'
#
loop_
_entity.id
_entity.type
_entity.pdbx_description
1 polymer ?
#
loop_
_entity_poly.entity_id
_entity_poly.type
_entity_poly.pdbx_seq_one_letter_code
_entity_poly.pdbx_strand_id
1 'polypeptide(L)'
;MKTQLYILKMISIFLLIVGCSSNDDNSQNSMVIGTIELSGSDTAILGNSLTVANIYDSAFSVTGTNSSVVLLDENTTIENGELNSTDFSNGFVIVAAQFDADDNAAVEKTISMTIVKDGDSFSYVCSTPAISAADNTDCGLGYSVDKIAKLIVFNDTTVINVDSGAILIMNGTIDYN
;
A
#
# COMPACT_ATOMS: atom_id res chain seq x y z
N MET A 1 -75.83 -6.73 -40.46
CA MET A 1 -75.92 -8.19 -40.28
C MET A 1 -74.56 -8.73 -39.85
N LYS A 2 -74.55 -9.36 -38.65
CA LYS A 2 -73.72 -10.50 -38.24
C LYS A 2 -72.22 -10.47 -38.54
N THR A 3 -71.48 -10.11 -37.49
CA THR A 3 -70.31 -10.80 -36.93
C THR A 3 -70.13 -12.24 -37.41
N GLN A 4 -68.91 -12.59 -37.85
CA GLN A 4 -68.37 -13.92 -37.65
C GLN A 4 -66.88 -13.84 -37.26
N LEU A 5 -66.63 -14.21 -36.01
CA LEU A 5 -65.32 -14.59 -35.48
C LEU A 5 -64.84 -15.86 -36.19
N TYR A 6 -63.56 -15.88 -36.58
CA TYR A 6 -62.82 -17.13 -36.75
C TYR A 6 -61.64 -17.15 -35.77
N ILE A 7 -61.79 -18.00 -34.77
CA ILE A 7 -60.74 -18.42 -33.84
C ILE A 7 -59.92 -19.46 -34.60
N LEU A 8 -58.62 -19.22 -34.81
CA LEU A 8 -57.68 -20.28 -35.13
C LEU A 8 -56.48 -20.21 -34.18
N LYS A 9 -56.21 -21.38 -33.60
CA LYS A 9 -55.28 -21.69 -32.53
C LYS A 9 -53.81 -21.72 -33.00
N MET A 10 -52.96 -21.55 -32.00
CA MET A 10 -51.58 -22.07 -31.84
C MET A 10 -50.46 -21.27 -32.51
N ILE A 11 -49.57 -20.70 -31.69
CA ILE A 11 -48.30 -21.33 -31.29
C ILE A 11 -47.64 -20.48 -30.20
N SER A 12 -47.26 -21.14 -29.10
CA SER A 12 -46.43 -20.60 -28.02
C SER A 12 -45.04 -20.25 -28.53
N ILE A 13 -44.61 -19.01 -28.31
CA ILE A 13 -43.19 -18.66 -28.19
C ILE A 13 -43.05 -17.80 -26.92
N PHE A 14 -42.53 -18.44 -25.88
CA PHE A 14 -42.01 -17.79 -24.68
C PHE A 14 -40.69 -17.10 -25.12
N LEU A 15 -40.70 -15.79 -25.29
CA LEU A 15 -39.45 -15.02 -25.35
C LEU A 15 -39.18 -14.43 -23.97
N LEU A 16 -38.29 -15.10 -23.24
CA LEU A 16 -37.60 -14.55 -22.08
C LEU A 16 -36.64 -13.47 -22.60
N ILE A 17 -37.04 -12.21 -22.53
CA ILE A 17 -36.08 -11.11 -22.49
C ILE A 17 -35.52 -11.07 -21.07
N VAL A 18 -34.43 -11.82 -20.89
CA VAL A 18 -33.51 -11.66 -19.76
C VAL A 18 -32.93 -10.27 -19.88
N GLY A 19 -33.17 -9.43 -18.87
CA GLY A 19 -32.49 -8.16 -18.71
C GLY A 19 -31.02 -8.44 -18.40
N CYS A 20 -30.13 -8.17 -19.37
CA CYS A 20 -28.72 -7.93 -19.07
C CYS A 20 -28.59 -6.51 -18.54
N SER A 21 -28.87 -6.34 -17.24
CA SER A 21 -28.16 -5.32 -16.48
C SER A 21 -26.75 -5.87 -16.27
N SER A 22 -25.84 -5.62 -17.20
CA SER A 22 -24.41 -5.75 -16.91
C SER A 22 -24.07 -4.55 -16.02
N ASN A 23 -24.38 -4.69 -14.74
CA ASN A 23 -23.59 -4.02 -13.72
C ASN A 23 -22.30 -4.82 -13.65
N ASP A 24 -21.39 -4.52 -14.58
CA ASP A 24 -19.97 -4.74 -14.33
C ASP A 24 -19.55 -3.67 -13.32
N ASP A 25 -20.02 -3.84 -12.08
CA ASP A 25 -19.43 -3.20 -10.92
C ASP A 25 -18.09 -3.89 -10.68
N ASN A 26 -17.11 -3.58 -11.54
CA ASN A 26 -15.72 -3.80 -11.23
C ASN A 26 -15.29 -2.70 -10.26
N SER A 27 -15.91 -2.67 -9.08
CA SER A 27 -15.31 -1.99 -7.95
C SER A 27 -14.11 -2.84 -7.56
N GLN A 28 -12.93 -2.48 -8.06
CA GLN A 28 -11.69 -2.82 -7.38
C GLN A 28 -11.79 -2.16 -5.99
N ASN A 29 -12.41 -2.86 -5.05
CA ASN A 29 -12.20 -2.56 -3.64
C ASN A 29 -10.72 -2.83 -3.43
N SER A 30 -9.94 -1.76 -3.28
CA SER A 30 -8.62 -1.79 -2.69
C SER A 30 -8.76 -2.56 -1.38
N MET A 31 -8.33 -3.83 -1.37
CA MET A 31 -8.39 -4.63 -0.16
C MET A 31 -7.36 -4.04 0.79
N VAL A 32 -7.82 -3.38 1.84
CA VAL A 32 -6.94 -2.89 2.91
C VAL A 32 -6.16 -4.10 3.45
N ILE A 33 -4.84 -4.06 3.30
CA ILE A 33 -3.91 -5.11 3.73
C ILE A 33 -3.53 -4.88 5.20
N GLY A 34 -3.42 -3.63 5.62
CA GLY A 34 -3.19 -3.29 7.01
C GLY A 34 -3.14 -1.79 7.26
N THR A 35 -3.04 -1.42 8.53
CA THR A 35 -2.93 -0.04 8.98
C THR A 35 -1.69 0.12 9.83
N ILE A 36 -0.94 1.19 9.58
CA ILE A 36 0.19 1.62 10.40
C ILE A 36 -0.26 2.87 11.14
N GLU A 37 -0.38 2.78 12.46
CA GLU A 37 -0.62 3.90 13.35
C GLU A 37 0.64 4.76 13.46
N LEU A 38 0.45 6.07 13.41
CA LEU A 38 1.48 7.09 13.47
C LEU A 38 1.31 7.93 14.74
N SER A 39 2.44 8.21 15.40
CA SER A 39 2.52 9.20 16.47
C SER A 39 3.81 10.03 16.35
N GLY A 40 3.78 11.27 16.83
CA GLY A 40 4.90 12.21 16.67
C GLY A 40 4.40 13.60 16.27
N SER A 41 5.29 14.58 16.21
CA SER A 41 4.93 15.98 15.92
C SER A 41 4.29 16.15 14.54
N ASP A 42 4.75 15.39 13.56
CA ASP A 42 4.31 15.53 12.16
C ASP A 42 2.90 14.99 11.92
N THR A 43 2.35 14.20 12.85
CA THR A 43 0.97 13.67 12.75
C THR A 43 -0.10 14.77 12.73
N ALA A 44 0.21 15.97 13.21
CA ALA A 44 -0.68 17.12 13.07
C ALA A 44 -0.90 17.54 11.61
N ILE A 45 0.03 17.18 10.71
CA ILE A 45 -0.02 17.44 9.27
C ILE A 45 -0.44 16.17 8.52
N LEU A 46 0.24 15.05 8.80
CA LEU A 46 0.08 13.80 8.06
C LEU A 46 -1.19 13.04 8.41
N GLY A 47 -1.72 13.25 9.62
CA GLY A 47 -2.71 12.37 10.26
C GLY A 47 -2.05 11.28 11.11
N ASN A 48 -2.87 10.40 11.66
CA ASN A 48 -2.48 9.41 12.67
C ASN A 48 -2.34 7.99 12.11
N SER A 49 -2.56 7.76 10.82
CA SER A 49 -2.56 6.41 10.27
C SER A 49 -2.23 6.40 8.78
N LEU A 50 -1.52 5.37 8.33
CA LEU A 50 -1.34 5.03 6.92
C LEU A 50 -2.05 3.71 6.64
N THR A 51 -2.91 3.69 5.63
CA THR A 51 -3.62 2.46 5.22
C THR A 51 -2.90 1.86 4.02
N VAL A 52 -2.33 0.68 4.21
CA VAL A 52 -1.65 -0.07 3.15
C VAL A 52 -2.68 -0.86 2.38
N ALA A 53 -2.71 -0.68 1.06
CA ALA A 53 -3.64 -1.35 0.17
C ALA A 53 -2.95 -2.03 -1.02
N ASN A 54 -1.71 -1.63 -1.34
CA ASN A 54 -0.91 -2.22 -2.40
C ASN A 54 0.46 -2.63 -1.86
N ILE A 55 0.97 -3.79 -2.30
CA ILE A 55 2.28 -4.32 -1.91
C ILE A 55 3.04 -4.78 -3.14
N TYR A 56 4.33 -4.46 -3.17
CA TYR A 56 5.28 -4.96 -4.15
C TYR A 56 6.42 -5.68 -3.43
N ASP A 57 6.31 -7.01 -3.34
CA ASP A 57 7.27 -7.88 -2.66
C ASP A 57 8.53 -8.16 -3.51
N SER A 58 8.42 -8.06 -4.83
CA SER A 58 9.48 -8.33 -5.80
C SER A 58 10.23 -7.05 -6.18
N ALA A 59 10.65 -6.33 -5.14
CA ALA A 59 11.07 -4.94 -5.21
C ALA A 59 12.43 -4.67 -5.87
N PHE A 60 13.17 -5.69 -6.32
CA PHE A 60 14.53 -5.52 -6.86
C PHE A 60 14.62 -4.50 -8.00
N SER A 61 13.64 -4.47 -8.91
CA SER A 61 13.63 -3.54 -10.03
C SER A 61 13.53 -2.06 -9.62
N VAL A 62 13.02 -1.77 -8.43
CA VAL A 62 12.80 -0.40 -7.93
C VAL A 62 13.70 -0.03 -6.75
N THR A 63 14.18 -1.00 -5.97
CA THR A 63 15.04 -0.78 -4.79
C THR A 63 16.48 -1.24 -4.99
N GLY A 64 16.75 -2.05 -6.01
CA GLY A 64 18.05 -2.69 -6.22
C GLY A 64 18.36 -3.87 -5.28
N THR A 65 17.39 -4.32 -4.47
CA THR A 65 17.57 -5.46 -3.55
C THR A 65 16.35 -6.38 -3.50
N ASN A 66 16.59 -7.68 -3.31
CA ASN A 66 15.53 -8.66 -3.07
C ASN A 66 15.08 -8.71 -1.61
N SER A 67 15.71 -7.98 -0.70
CA SER A 67 15.41 -8.03 0.74
C SER A 67 14.36 -7.00 1.16
N SER A 68 13.92 -6.16 0.23
CA SER A 68 12.89 -5.14 0.45
C SER A 68 11.50 -5.59 0.03
N VAL A 69 10.50 -4.95 0.63
CA VAL A 69 9.09 -4.93 0.24
C VAL A 69 8.65 -3.47 0.17
N VAL A 70 7.88 -3.11 -0.86
CA VAL A 70 7.29 -1.77 -0.97
C VAL A 70 5.83 -1.81 -0.55
N LEU A 71 5.44 -0.96 0.40
CA LEU A 71 4.07 -0.75 0.84
C LEU A 71 3.56 0.56 0.25
N LEU A 72 2.35 0.54 -0.27
CA LEU A 72 1.74 1.64 -1.01
C LEU A 72 0.31 1.85 -0.54
N ASP A 73 -0.16 3.10 -0.66
CA ASP A 73 -1.57 3.45 -0.46
C ASP A 73 -2.45 2.89 -1.60
N GLU A 74 -3.77 3.10 -1.50
CA GLU A 74 -4.73 2.54 -2.46
C GLU A 74 -4.66 3.15 -3.87
N ASN A 75 -4.20 4.39 -3.98
CA ASN A 75 -4.13 5.14 -5.24
C ASN A 75 -2.79 5.00 -5.94
N THR A 76 -1.82 4.33 -5.31
CA THR A 76 -0.45 4.17 -5.81
C THR A 76 -0.11 2.70 -6.08
N THR A 77 0.40 2.43 -7.27
CA THR A 77 0.87 1.11 -7.72
C THR A 77 2.27 1.20 -8.32
N ILE A 78 2.87 0.04 -8.63
CA ILE A 78 4.10 -0.04 -9.42
C ILE A 78 3.78 -0.76 -10.73
N GLU A 79 4.00 -0.09 -11.85
CA GLU A 79 3.77 -0.61 -13.19
C GLU A 79 5.06 -0.49 -14.00
N ASN A 80 5.52 -1.60 -14.57
CA ASN A 80 6.78 -1.64 -15.34
C ASN A 80 8.02 -1.11 -14.58
N GLY A 81 8.01 -1.19 -13.24
CA GLY A 81 9.10 -0.69 -12.40
C GLY A 81 9.05 0.82 -12.12
N GLU A 82 7.95 1.49 -12.45
CA GLU A 82 7.72 2.89 -12.14
C GLU A 82 6.52 3.04 -11.20
N LEU A 83 6.57 4.02 -10.31
CA LEU A 83 5.43 4.37 -9.47
C LEU A 83 4.35 5.04 -10.33
N ASN A 84 3.13 4.53 -10.26
CA ASN A 84 1.96 5.11 -10.88
C ASN A 84 0.97 5.50 -9.77
N SER A 85 0.60 6.78 -9.69
CA SER A 85 -0.37 7.26 -8.72
C SER A 85 -1.51 7.99 -9.42
N THR A 86 -2.73 7.78 -8.91
CA THR A 86 -3.93 8.50 -9.33
C THR A 86 -4.24 9.71 -8.45
N ASP A 87 -3.59 9.84 -7.30
CA ASP A 87 -3.66 11.01 -6.40
C ASP A 87 -2.24 11.53 -6.09
N PHE A 88 -1.81 12.53 -6.86
CA PHE A 88 -0.52 13.19 -6.66
C PHE A 88 -0.48 14.15 -5.48
N SER A 89 -1.60 14.38 -4.81
CA SER A 89 -1.70 15.27 -3.64
C SER A 89 -1.72 14.48 -2.33
N ASN A 90 -2.16 13.22 -2.33
CA ASN A 90 -2.17 12.37 -1.15
C ASN A 90 -1.76 10.94 -1.51
N GLY A 91 -0.71 10.46 -0.84
CA GLY A 91 -0.26 9.07 -1.01
C GLY A 91 0.97 8.79 -0.18
N PHE A 92 1.42 7.54 -0.18
CA PHE A 92 2.70 7.19 0.44
C PHE A 92 3.37 6.00 -0.25
N VAL A 93 4.68 5.97 -0.10
CA VAL A 93 5.54 4.86 -0.48
C VAL A 93 6.44 4.53 0.69
N ILE A 94 6.40 3.30 1.17
CA ILE A 94 7.30 2.80 2.22
C ILE A 94 8.11 1.65 1.65
N VAL A 95 9.41 1.82 1.56
CA VAL A 95 10.36 0.74 1.29
C VAL A 95 10.86 0.20 2.62
N ALA A 96 10.41 -0.99 2.98
CA ALA A 96 10.80 -1.70 4.19
C ALA A 96 11.75 -2.85 3.82
N ALA A 97 12.95 -2.90 4.40
CA ALA A 97 13.88 -3.99 4.19
C ALA A 97 14.51 -4.48 5.50
N GLN A 98 14.75 -5.78 5.55
CA GLN A 98 15.59 -6.44 6.54
C GLN A 98 16.56 -7.35 5.78
N PHE A 99 17.85 -7.19 6.06
CA PHE A 99 18.93 -7.86 5.38
C PHE A 99 19.43 -9.04 6.19
N ASP A 100 19.91 -10.06 5.50
CA ASP A 100 20.59 -11.19 6.11
C ASP A 100 22.10 -11.18 5.83
N ALA A 101 22.79 -12.26 6.22
CA ALA A 101 24.23 -12.38 6.04
C ALA A 101 24.67 -12.46 4.56
N ASP A 102 23.80 -12.92 3.67
CA ASP A 102 24.12 -13.09 2.24
C ASP A 102 24.00 -11.75 1.47
N ASP A 103 23.25 -10.79 2.02
CA ASP A 103 23.05 -9.47 1.42
C ASP A 103 24.28 -8.55 1.46
N ASN A 104 25.26 -8.82 2.33
CA ASN A 104 26.43 -7.97 2.54
C ASN A 104 26.09 -6.48 2.81
N ALA A 105 24.94 -6.23 3.43
CA ALA A 105 24.48 -4.88 3.74
C ALA A 105 25.27 -4.27 4.92
N ALA A 106 25.44 -2.95 4.89
CA ALA A 106 26.08 -2.21 6.00
C ALA A 106 25.15 -2.06 7.23
N VAL A 107 23.87 -2.39 7.07
CA VAL A 107 22.82 -2.30 8.10
C VAL A 107 21.98 -3.58 8.06
N GLU A 108 21.40 -3.93 9.20
CA GLU A 108 20.52 -5.10 9.36
C GLU A 108 19.10 -4.81 8.87
N LYS A 109 18.63 -3.57 9.05
CA LYS A 109 17.27 -3.16 8.71
C LYS A 109 17.26 -1.72 8.23
N THR A 110 16.31 -1.38 7.38
CA THR A 110 16.09 0.00 6.95
C THR A 110 14.63 0.25 6.57
N ILE A 111 14.22 1.51 6.72
CA ILE A 111 13.00 2.06 6.13
C ILE A 111 13.39 3.31 5.36
N SER A 112 12.88 3.44 4.14
CA SER A 112 12.84 4.69 3.39
C SER A 112 11.39 4.95 3.01
N MET A 113 10.85 6.10 3.43
CA MET A 113 9.45 6.42 3.29
C MET A 113 9.26 7.83 2.73
N THR A 114 8.30 7.98 1.83
CA THR A 114 7.79 9.27 1.39
C THR A 114 6.29 9.29 1.62
N ILE A 115 5.80 10.36 2.25
CA ILE A 115 4.37 10.64 2.40
C ILE A 115 4.11 11.95 1.67
N VAL A 116 3.15 11.96 0.75
CA VAL A 116 2.65 13.18 0.10
C VAL A 116 1.33 13.54 0.76
N LYS A 117 1.21 14.78 1.23
CA LYS A 117 0.01 15.30 1.89
C LYS A 117 -0.28 16.71 1.40
N ASP A 118 -1.49 16.90 0.85
CA ASP A 118 -1.93 18.16 0.26
C ASP A 118 -0.94 18.74 -0.78
N GLY A 119 -0.21 17.87 -1.48
CA GLY A 119 0.81 18.23 -2.48
C GLY A 119 2.22 18.48 -1.94
N ASP A 120 2.41 18.51 -0.62
CA ASP A 120 3.72 18.59 0.02
C ASP A 120 4.28 17.19 0.29
N SER A 121 5.59 17.01 0.08
CA SER A 121 6.28 15.72 0.26
C SER A 121 7.10 15.72 1.55
N PHE A 122 6.99 14.65 2.32
CA PHE A 122 7.69 14.43 3.58
C PHE A 122 8.48 13.12 3.51
N SER A 123 9.80 13.21 3.65
CA SER A 123 10.70 12.07 3.52
C SER A 123 11.22 11.63 4.88
N TYR A 124 11.11 10.33 5.16
CA TYR A 124 11.48 9.73 6.43
C TYR A 124 12.39 8.53 6.20
N VAL A 125 13.37 8.35 7.09
CA VAL A 125 14.26 7.19 7.04
C VAL A 125 14.60 6.64 8.41
N CYS A 126 15.02 5.37 8.46
CA CYS A 126 15.71 4.79 9.61
C CYS A 126 16.66 3.68 9.13
N SER A 127 17.66 3.33 9.93
CA SER A 127 18.42 2.09 9.76
C SER A 127 18.92 1.54 11.08
N THR A 128 19.10 0.22 11.17
CA THR A 128 19.69 -0.43 12.35
C THR A 128 20.98 -1.14 11.95
N PRO A 129 22.16 -0.80 12.50
CA PRO A 129 22.40 0.41 13.31
C PRO A 129 22.23 1.69 12.47
N ALA A 130 22.03 2.83 13.13
CA ALA A 130 21.97 4.13 12.46
C ALA A 130 23.33 4.46 11.82
N ILE A 131 23.34 4.80 10.52
CA ILE A 131 24.59 5.05 9.75
C ILE A 131 25.09 6.50 9.89
N SER A 132 24.20 7.45 10.12
CA SER A 132 24.52 8.86 10.42
C SER A 132 23.48 9.42 11.42
N ALA A 133 23.87 10.34 12.29
CA ALA A 133 22.95 10.88 13.31
C ALA A 133 22.15 12.10 12.84
N ALA A 134 22.50 12.71 11.70
CA ALA A 134 21.86 13.93 11.21
C ALA A 134 20.57 13.64 10.44
N ASP A 135 20.61 12.61 9.58
CA ASP A 135 19.54 12.32 8.62
C ASP A 135 19.06 10.87 8.77
N ASN A 136 19.37 10.22 9.90
CA ASN A 136 19.00 8.84 10.15
C ASN A 136 18.87 8.57 11.65
N THR A 137 18.04 7.59 12.00
CA THR A 137 17.77 7.14 13.36
C THR A 137 17.72 5.61 13.38
N ASP A 138 17.86 5.01 14.55
CA ASP A 138 17.67 3.56 14.67
C ASP A 138 16.21 3.21 14.36
N CYS A 139 15.95 2.14 13.60
CA CYS A 139 14.58 1.68 13.34
C CYS A 139 13.90 1.09 14.58
N GLY A 140 14.67 0.79 15.64
CA GLY A 140 14.18 0.13 16.82
C GLY A 140 14.22 -1.40 16.72
N LEU A 141 14.19 -2.03 17.89
CA LEU A 141 14.28 -3.49 17.98
C LEU A 141 12.98 -4.18 17.53
N GLY A 142 11.83 -3.51 17.64
CA GLY A 142 10.52 -4.04 17.28
C GLY A 142 10.18 -4.03 15.79
N TYR A 143 11.03 -3.43 14.94
CA TYR A 143 10.88 -3.47 13.49
C TYR A 143 11.39 -4.80 12.91
N SER A 144 10.61 -5.46 12.04
CA SER A 144 11.07 -6.62 11.27
C SER A 144 10.33 -6.80 9.94
N VAL A 145 11.02 -7.41 8.96
CA VAL A 145 10.47 -7.83 7.67
C VAL A 145 10.76 -9.33 7.48
N ASP A 146 9.70 -10.14 7.42
CA ASP A 146 9.77 -11.55 7.06
C ASP A 146 9.09 -11.79 5.72
N LYS A 147 9.90 -11.98 4.68
CA LYS A 147 9.41 -12.22 3.31
C LYS A 147 8.92 -13.65 3.07
N ILE A 148 9.30 -14.60 3.92
CA ILE A 148 8.87 -15.99 3.81
C ILE A 148 7.48 -16.13 4.45
N ALA A 149 7.31 -15.59 5.66
CA ALA A 149 6.01 -15.55 6.35
C ALA A 149 5.08 -14.45 5.81
N LYS A 150 5.59 -13.58 4.93
CA LYS A 150 4.89 -12.42 4.37
C LYS A 150 4.31 -11.49 5.44
N LEU A 151 5.16 -11.12 6.39
CA LEU A 151 4.80 -10.33 7.55
C LEU A 151 5.78 -9.17 7.73
N ILE A 152 5.26 -7.97 7.93
CA ILE A 152 6.05 -6.80 8.35
C ILE A 152 5.48 -6.30 9.67
N VAL A 153 6.35 -6.09 10.65
CA VAL A 153 5.98 -5.62 11.98
C VAL A 153 6.65 -4.28 12.23
N PHE A 154 5.82 -3.29 12.58
CA PHE A 154 6.24 -2.02 13.15
C PHE A 154 5.80 -2.02 14.62
N ASN A 155 6.76 -2.01 15.54
CA ASN A 155 6.48 -1.97 16.97
C ASN A 155 7.44 -0.98 17.62
N ASP A 156 6.90 0.17 18.00
CA ASP A 156 7.64 1.37 18.39
C ASP A 156 8.78 1.69 17.41
N THR A 157 8.51 1.52 16.11
CA THR A 157 9.50 1.74 15.04
C THR A 157 9.66 3.23 14.82
N THR A 158 10.90 3.72 14.91
CA THR A 158 11.19 5.15 14.75
C THR A 158 11.77 5.46 13.38
N VAL A 159 11.24 6.50 12.74
CA VAL A 159 11.79 7.10 11.52
C VAL A 159 11.98 8.60 11.72
N ILE A 160 13.00 9.18 11.09
CA ILE A 160 13.32 10.61 11.19
C ILE A 160 12.99 11.31 9.87
N ASN A 161 12.32 12.46 9.95
CA ASN A 161 12.12 13.35 8.82
C ASN A 161 13.47 13.94 8.39
N VAL A 162 13.86 13.75 7.14
CA VAL A 162 15.20 14.16 6.64
C VAL A 162 15.36 15.69 6.54
N ASP A 163 14.26 16.45 6.46
CA ASP A 163 14.31 17.90 6.33
C ASP A 163 14.19 18.59 7.68
N SER A 164 13.32 18.09 8.57
CA SER A 164 13.01 18.73 9.85
C SER A 164 13.69 18.10 11.06
N GLY A 165 14.18 16.86 10.94
CA GLY A 165 14.68 16.05 12.04
C GLY A 165 13.58 15.55 13.00
N ALA A 166 12.31 15.78 12.68
CA ALA A 166 11.19 15.31 13.50
C ALA A 166 11.11 13.78 13.52
N ILE A 167 10.76 13.21 14.67
CA ILE A 167 10.59 11.76 14.83
C ILE A 167 9.12 11.39 14.65
N LEU A 168 8.90 10.37 13.83
CA LEU A 168 7.63 9.67 13.69
C LEU A 168 7.79 8.24 14.22
N ILE A 169 6.84 7.81 15.04
CA ILE A 169 6.77 6.46 15.61
C ILE A 169 5.66 5.72 14.88
N MET A 170 5.99 4.54 14.36
CA MET A 170 5.14 3.67 13.56
C MET A 170 4.80 2.40 14.34
N ASN A 171 3.52 2.06 14.39
CA ASN A 171 3.00 0.86 15.04
C ASN A 171 1.99 0.16 14.13
N GLY A 172 2.17 -1.14 13.87
CA GLY A 172 1.27 -1.88 13.01
C GLY A 172 1.84 -3.22 12.57
N THR A 173 1.01 -4.01 11.93
CA THR A 173 1.41 -5.29 11.35
C THR A 173 0.76 -5.43 9.99
N ILE A 174 1.58 -5.72 8.98
CA ILE A 174 1.15 -5.92 7.60
C ILE A 174 1.35 -7.39 7.27
N ASP A 175 0.25 -8.12 7.16
CA ASP A 175 0.21 -9.50 6.68
C ASP A 175 -0.29 -9.47 5.23
N TYR A 176 0.54 -9.97 4.31
CA TYR A 176 0.28 -9.90 2.87
C TYR A 176 0.28 -11.27 2.18
N ASN A 177 -0.15 -12.29 2.94
CA ASN A 177 -0.31 -13.65 2.46
C ASN A 177 -1.27 -13.80 1.28
#